data_AF-A0A9E2PNH6-F1
#
_entry.id   AF-A0A9E2PNH6-F1
#
_cell.length_a   1.000
_cell.length_b   1.000
_cell.length_c   1.000
_cell.angle_alpha   90.00
_cell.angle_beta   90.00
_cell.angle_gamma   90.00
#
_symmetry.space_group_name_H-M   'P 1'
#
loop_
_entity.id
_entity.type
_entity.pdbx_description
1 polymer ?
#
loop_
_entity_poly.entity_id
_entity_poly.type
_entity_poly.pdbx_seq_one_letter_code
_entity_poly.pdbx_strand_id
1 'polypeptide(L)'
;MLDYKIIGGQVLDGTGADPVRADVGITGERIAVIGDLGPAEAAAVIDAAGRYVAPGFIDAHSHSDAYLLIEPSAPSKLYQGITTEIVGNCGTSAAPLADQAWLPSDWRDQQYPGTWRSVADYRRLLEQVRPAPNVMLLIGHGKLRAWVMGYQARSATADERRAMARLL
;
A
#
# COMPACT_ATOMS: atom_id res chain seq x y z
N MET A 1 9.54 27.16 -10.09
CA MET A 1 9.89 26.88 -8.69
C MET A 1 9.48 25.46 -8.38
N LEU A 2 10.38 24.66 -7.81
CA LEU A 2 10.11 23.29 -7.37
C LEU A 2 9.55 23.29 -5.94
N ASP A 3 8.90 22.21 -5.52
CA ASP A 3 8.49 22.05 -4.12
C ASP A 3 9.64 21.45 -3.31
N TYR A 4 10.26 20.39 -3.82
CA TYR A 4 11.44 19.77 -3.22
C TYR A 4 12.55 19.62 -4.24
N LYS A 5 13.79 19.74 -3.75
CA LYS A 5 15.01 19.40 -4.47
C LYS A 5 15.88 18.47 -3.62
N ILE A 6 16.19 17.29 -4.13
CA ILE A 6 17.13 16.36 -3.49
C ILE A 6 18.44 16.46 -4.27
N ILE A 7 19.53 16.89 -3.62
CA ILE A 7 20.80 17.22 -4.29
C ILE A 7 21.98 16.36 -3.85
N GLY A 8 22.97 16.23 -4.74
CA GLY A 8 24.29 15.68 -4.40
C GLY A 8 24.33 14.16 -4.20
N GLY A 9 23.20 13.48 -4.40
CA GLY A 9 23.08 12.03 -4.27
C GLY A 9 23.47 11.25 -5.52
N GLN A 10 23.45 9.93 -5.37
CA GLN A 10 23.52 8.99 -6.49
C GLN A 10 22.11 8.42 -6.77
N VAL A 11 21.57 8.67 -7.96
CA VAL A 11 20.24 8.21 -8.35
C VAL A 11 20.31 6.77 -8.84
N LEU A 12 19.54 5.91 -8.18
CA LEU A 12 19.19 4.56 -8.60
C LEU A 12 17.76 4.59 -9.13
N ASP A 13 17.56 4.63 -10.44
CA ASP A 13 16.23 4.85 -11.03
C ASP A 13 15.31 3.61 -11.05
N GLY A 14 15.81 2.46 -10.59
CA GLY A 14 15.08 1.19 -10.55
C GLY A 14 15.09 0.39 -11.85
N THR A 15 15.76 0.86 -12.91
CA THR A 15 15.88 0.14 -14.20
C THR A 15 16.92 -0.99 -14.17
N GLY A 16 17.76 -1.03 -13.13
CA GLY A 16 18.90 -1.94 -13.00
C GLY A 16 20.21 -1.39 -13.59
N ALA A 17 20.20 -0.16 -14.09
CA ALA A 17 21.43 0.54 -14.50
C ALA A 17 22.29 0.94 -13.28
N ASP A 18 23.58 1.22 -13.54
CA ASP A 18 24.49 1.74 -12.52
C ASP A 18 24.02 3.11 -11.99
N PRO A 19 24.21 3.41 -10.70
CA PRO A 19 23.82 4.69 -10.12
C PRO A 19 24.51 5.88 -10.81
N VAL A 20 23.75 6.95 -11.07
CA VAL A 20 24.25 8.18 -11.69
C VAL A 20 24.18 9.33 -10.71
N ARG A 21 25.24 10.15 -10.63
CA ARG A 21 25.19 11.40 -9.86
C ARG A 21 24.24 12.39 -10.52
N ALA A 22 23.13 12.68 -9.86
CA ALA A 22 22.12 13.62 -10.33
C ALA A 22 21.29 14.13 -9.15
N ASP A 23 20.65 15.28 -9.35
CA ASP A 23 19.67 15.83 -8.43
C ASP A 23 18.26 15.47 -8.91
N VAL A 24 17.30 15.43 -8.00
CA VAL A 24 15.88 15.12 -8.27
C VAL A 24 15.00 16.28 -7.83
N GLY A 25 14.23 16.82 -8.77
CA GLY A 25 13.29 17.92 -8.56
C GLY A 25 11.84 17.43 -8.56
N ILE A 26 11.06 17.84 -7.56
CA ILE A 26 9.68 17.40 -7.34
C ILE A 26 8.73 18.60 -7.38
N THR A 27 7.59 18.44 -8.05
CA THR A 27 6.48 19.40 -8.05
C THR A 27 5.16 18.65 -7.88
N GLY A 28 4.40 18.99 -6.85
CA GLY A 28 3.23 18.25 -6.40
C GLY A 28 3.56 16.78 -6.14
N GLU A 29 2.81 15.89 -6.79
CA GLU A 29 2.94 14.44 -6.65
C GLU A 29 3.86 13.80 -7.71
N ARG A 30 4.65 14.60 -8.44
CA ARG A 30 5.45 14.12 -9.57
C ARG A 30 6.91 14.52 -9.46
N ILE A 31 7.76 13.62 -9.92
CA ILE A 31 9.15 13.94 -10.28
C ILE A 31 9.08 14.82 -11.53
N ALA A 32 9.48 16.08 -11.39
CA ALA A 32 9.43 17.06 -12.46
C ALA A 32 10.67 16.97 -13.37
N VAL A 33 11.83 16.69 -12.79
CA VAL A 33 13.11 16.68 -13.49
C VAL A 33 14.15 15.86 -12.71
N ILE A 34 15.03 15.17 -13.44
CA ILE A 34 16.21 14.48 -12.91
C ILE A 34 17.42 14.96 -13.73
N GLY A 35 18.49 15.37 -13.06
CA GLY A 35 19.72 15.85 -13.73
C GLY A 35 20.48 16.86 -12.89
N ASP A 36 21.27 17.72 -13.53
CA ASP A 36 21.86 18.88 -12.86
C ASP A 36 20.80 19.99 -12.75
N LEU A 37 20.40 20.32 -11.52
CA LEU A 37 19.38 21.32 -11.25
C LEU A 37 19.96 22.72 -10.98
N GLY A 38 21.29 22.85 -10.91
CA GLY A 38 21.99 24.12 -10.76
C GLY A 38 21.28 25.14 -9.84
N PRO A 39 20.99 26.37 -10.34
CA PRO A 39 20.37 27.43 -9.54
C PRO A 39 18.84 27.32 -9.45
N ALA A 40 18.22 26.21 -9.84
CA ALA A 40 16.76 26.07 -9.74
C ALA A 40 16.29 26.22 -8.29
N GLU A 41 15.34 27.14 -8.09
CA GLU A 41 14.72 27.40 -6.80
C GLU A 41 13.74 26.30 -6.42
N ALA A 42 13.76 25.91 -5.14
CA ALA A 42 12.83 24.98 -4.53
C ALA A 42 12.37 25.48 -3.17
N ALA A 43 11.14 25.16 -2.76
CA ALA A 43 10.65 25.50 -1.43
C ALA A 43 11.44 24.79 -0.32
N ALA A 44 11.90 23.56 -0.57
CA ALA A 44 12.78 22.79 0.32
C ALA A 44 13.92 22.13 -0.45
N VAL A 45 15.11 22.10 0.18
CA VAL A 45 16.30 21.43 -0.35
C VAL A 45 16.77 20.36 0.65
N ILE A 46 17.01 19.15 0.14
CA ILE A 46 17.46 17.98 0.89
C ILE A 46 18.86 17.61 0.37
N ASP A 47 19.86 17.61 1.24
CA ASP A 47 21.22 17.17 0.90
C ASP A 47 21.34 15.64 1.05
N ALA A 48 21.61 14.97 -0.07
CA ALA A 48 21.79 13.53 -0.17
C ALA A 48 23.26 13.15 -0.50
N ALA A 49 24.22 14.03 -0.23
CA ALA A 49 25.64 13.73 -0.44
C ALA A 49 26.06 12.43 0.27
N GLY A 50 26.71 11.54 -0.48
CA GLY A 50 27.12 10.22 0.01
C GLY A 50 25.96 9.24 0.26
N ARG A 51 24.74 9.56 -0.21
CA ARG A 51 23.54 8.72 -0.12
C ARG A 51 23.01 8.36 -1.51
N TYR A 52 22.16 7.34 -1.53
CA TYR A 52 21.39 6.99 -2.72
C TYR A 52 20.01 7.64 -2.68
N VAL A 53 19.53 8.04 -3.85
CA VAL A 53 18.15 8.47 -4.09
C VAL A 53 17.51 7.42 -4.98
N ALA A 54 16.45 6.77 -4.51
CA ALA A 54 15.80 5.67 -5.20
C ALA A 54 14.28 5.85 -5.21
N PRO A 55 13.54 5.18 -6.12
CA PRO A 55 12.11 5.00 -5.97
C PRO A 55 11.78 4.44 -4.59
N GLY A 56 10.68 4.91 -4.01
CA GLY A 56 10.16 4.32 -2.78
C GLY A 56 9.87 2.83 -2.98
N PHE A 57 10.15 2.02 -1.97
CA PHE A 57 10.03 0.57 -2.11
C PHE A 57 8.56 0.13 -2.16
N ILE A 58 8.33 -0.94 -2.92
CA ILE A 58 7.03 -1.60 -3.06
C ILE A 58 7.09 -2.90 -2.26
N ASP A 59 6.35 -2.96 -1.16
CA ASP A 59 6.16 -4.19 -0.40
C ASP A 59 5.10 -5.04 -1.11
N ALA A 60 5.58 -6.03 -1.87
CA ALA A 60 4.73 -6.89 -2.67
C ALA A 60 3.94 -7.92 -1.85
N HIS A 61 4.23 -8.07 -0.55
CA HIS A 61 3.63 -9.12 0.27
C HIS A 61 3.39 -8.65 1.70
N SER A 62 2.29 -7.92 1.88
CA SER A 62 1.90 -7.37 3.17
C SER A 62 0.57 -7.95 3.68
N HIS A 63 0.41 -7.87 5.01
CA HIS A 63 -0.77 -8.21 5.77
C HIS A 63 -1.24 -7.01 6.63
N SER A 64 -0.90 -5.79 6.21
CA SER A 64 -1.33 -4.55 6.88
C SER A 64 -2.80 -4.20 6.62
N ASP A 65 -3.57 -5.03 5.90
CA ASP A 65 -4.91 -4.74 5.35
C ASP A 65 -5.82 -3.96 6.31
N ALA A 66 -6.06 -4.52 7.49
CA ALA A 66 -6.91 -3.91 8.50
C ALA A 66 -6.12 -2.96 9.41
N TYR A 67 -4.82 -3.19 9.60
CA TYR A 67 -3.96 -2.35 10.44
C TYR A 67 -3.80 -0.93 9.90
N LEU A 68 -3.80 -0.73 8.59
CA LEU A 68 -3.75 0.61 7.99
C LEU A 68 -5.00 1.46 8.29
N LEU A 69 -6.11 0.83 8.72
CA LEU A 69 -7.28 1.56 9.22
C LEU A 69 -7.12 2.05 10.66
N ILE A 70 -6.19 1.45 11.42
CA ILE A 70 -5.97 1.72 12.84
C ILE A 70 -4.76 2.64 13.01
N GLU A 71 -3.66 2.33 12.31
CA GLU A 71 -2.40 3.07 12.34
C GLU A 71 -2.01 3.49 10.91
N PRO A 72 -2.69 4.51 10.35
CA PRO A 72 -2.45 4.95 8.97
C PRO A 72 -1.05 5.54 8.78
N SER A 73 -0.34 5.95 9.85
CA SER A 73 1.02 6.46 9.74
C SER A 73 2.05 5.38 9.35
N ALA A 74 1.70 4.10 9.50
CA ALA A 74 2.47 2.93 9.07
C ALA A 74 4.00 3.03 9.34
N PRO A 75 4.43 3.34 10.57
CA PRO A 75 5.83 3.64 10.86
C PRO A 75 6.73 2.42 10.61
N SER A 76 6.20 1.21 10.80
CA SER A 76 6.89 -0.05 10.50
C SER A 76 7.26 -0.19 9.02
N LYS A 77 6.54 0.49 8.12
CA LYS A 77 6.78 0.48 6.68
C LYS A 77 7.65 1.66 6.24
N LEU A 78 7.28 2.87 6.67
CA LEU A 78 7.98 4.09 6.25
C LEU A 78 9.45 4.10 6.68
N TYR A 79 9.78 3.62 7.89
CA TYR A 79 11.17 3.57 8.36
C TYR A 79 12.06 2.61 7.56
N GLN A 80 11.47 1.74 6.75
CA GLN A 80 12.18 0.85 5.83
C GLN A 80 12.28 1.44 4.41
N GLY A 81 11.65 2.59 4.14
CA GLY A 81 11.56 3.19 2.81
C GLY A 81 10.41 2.67 1.94
N ILE A 82 9.45 1.93 2.52
CA ILE A 82 8.28 1.44 1.80
C ILE A 82 7.31 2.60 1.59
N THR A 83 6.88 2.78 0.34
CA THR A 83 5.90 3.80 -0.07
C THR A 83 4.63 3.21 -0.69
N THR A 84 4.63 1.91 -0.99
CA THR A 84 3.48 1.21 -1.54
C THR A 84 3.42 -0.20 -0.94
N GLU A 85 2.22 -0.64 -0.57
CA GLU A 85 1.96 -2.00 -0.10
C GLU A 85 0.94 -2.71 -1.00
N ILE A 86 1.21 -3.99 -1.30
CA ILE A 86 0.24 -4.92 -1.85
C ILE A 86 -0.25 -5.80 -0.70
N VAL A 87 -1.51 -5.59 -0.29
CA VAL A 87 -2.17 -6.29 0.82
C VAL A 87 -3.15 -7.35 0.29
N GLY A 88 -3.77 -8.15 1.16
CA GLY A 88 -4.71 -9.19 0.75
C GLY A 88 -4.06 -10.50 0.32
N ASN A 89 -2.87 -10.77 0.85
CA ASN A 89 -2.07 -11.93 0.51
C ASN A 89 -2.56 -13.24 1.15
N CYS A 90 -2.03 -14.37 0.67
CA CYS A 90 -2.21 -15.70 1.29
C CYS A 90 -3.69 -16.16 1.40
N GLY A 91 -4.56 -15.63 0.55
CA GLY A 91 -5.98 -15.96 0.57
C GLY A 91 -6.78 -15.29 1.70
N THR A 92 -6.16 -14.39 2.46
CA THR A 92 -6.85 -13.51 3.41
C THR A 92 -6.87 -12.08 2.89
N SER A 93 -7.88 -11.30 3.26
CA SER A 93 -7.96 -9.87 2.96
C SER A 93 -8.90 -9.17 3.93
N ALA A 94 -8.74 -7.85 4.14
CA ALA A 94 -9.69 -7.09 4.96
C ALA A 94 -11.10 -7.05 4.34
N ALA A 95 -11.22 -7.07 3.01
CA ALA A 95 -12.49 -7.05 2.29
C ALA A 95 -12.51 -8.10 1.16
N PRO A 96 -13.69 -8.64 0.81
CA PRO A 96 -14.99 -8.40 1.45
C PRO A 96 -15.09 -9.11 2.83
N LEU A 97 -15.88 -8.53 3.74
CA LEU A 97 -16.08 -9.03 5.10
C LEU A 97 -17.57 -9.30 5.42
N ALA A 98 -17.92 -10.57 5.65
CA ALA A 98 -19.30 -10.97 5.95
C ALA A 98 -19.71 -10.51 7.35
N ASP A 99 -18.79 -10.72 8.28
CA ASP A 99 -18.91 -10.50 9.71
C ASP A 99 -17.50 -10.33 10.29
N GLN A 100 -17.31 -9.37 11.18
CA GLN A 100 -16.04 -9.10 11.85
C GLN A 100 -15.50 -10.30 12.63
N ALA A 101 -16.37 -11.19 13.11
CA ALA A 101 -15.96 -12.44 13.74
C ALA A 101 -15.09 -13.34 12.84
N TRP A 102 -15.02 -13.06 11.54
CA TRP A 102 -14.26 -13.83 10.56
C TRP A 102 -12.92 -13.19 10.20
N LEU A 103 -12.57 -12.08 10.85
CA LEU A 103 -11.21 -11.55 10.82
C LEU A 103 -10.29 -12.47 11.66
N PRO A 104 -8.99 -12.53 11.33
CA PRO A 104 -7.97 -13.09 12.22
C PRO A 104 -8.10 -12.47 13.63
N SER A 105 -7.77 -13.22 14.69
CA SER A 105 -7.86 -12.76 16.08
C SER A 105 -7.24 -11.38 16.28
N ASP A 106 -6.06 -11.20 15.70
CA ASP A 106 -5.20 -10.03 15.87
C ASP A 106 -5.83 -8.76 15.27
N TRP A 107 -6.76 -8.95 14.32
CA TRP A 107 -7.57 -7.91 13.69
C TRP A 107 -8.93 -7.76 14.37
N ARG A 108 -9.58 -8.88 14.71
CA ARG A 108 -10.96 -8.90 15.24
C ARG A 108 -11.14 -8.04 16.47
N ASP A 109 -10.17 -8.08 17.39
CA ASP A 109 -10.28 -7.43 18.70
C ASP A 109 -9.83 -5.95 18.67
N GLN A 110 -9.65 -5.37 17.48
CA GLN A 110 -9.24 -3.98 17.29
C GLN A 110 -10.43 -3.03 17.15
N GLN A 111 -10.21 -1.76 17.48
CA GLN A 111 -11.18 -0.70 17.22
C GLN A 111 -10.91 -0.04 15.86
N TYR A 112 -11.92 -0.04 15.00
CA TYR A 112 -11.84 0.53 13.65
C TYR A 112 -12.60 1.86 13.56
N PRO A 113 -12.21 2.74 12.60
CA PRO A 113 -12.89 4.02 12.36
C PRO A 113 -14.32 3.87 11.82
N GLY A 114 -14.70 2.67 11.40
CA GLY A 114 -16.03 2.34 10.92
C GLY A 114 -16.18 0.86 10.60
N THR A 115 -17.36 0.48 10.15
CA THR A 115 -17.66 -0.88 9.68
C THR A 115 -17.60 -0.95 8.16
N TRP A 116 -17.26 -2.11 7.62
CA TRP A 116 -17.23 -2.35 6.18
C TRP A 116 -17.67 -3.78 5.88
N ARG A 117 -18.26 -3.98 4.69
CA ARG A 117 -18.62 -5.32 4.19
C ARG A 117 -18.09 -5.58 2.80
N SER A 118 -18.10 -4.55 1.95
CA SER A 118 -17.63 -4.62 0.57
C SER A 118 -16.22 -4.02 0.41
N VAL A 119 -15.61 -4.27 -0.75
CA VAL A 119 -14.35 -3.60 -1.16
C VAL A 119 -14.55 -2.08 -1.26
N ALA A 120 -15.72 -1.62 -1.71
CA ALA A 120 -16.05 -0.21 -1.78
C ALA A 120 -16.14 0.46 -0.39
N ASP A 121 -16.71 -0.24 0.59
CA ASP A 121 -16.73 0.23 1.99
C ASP A 121 -15.32 0.36 2.55
N TYR A 122 -14.50 -0.67 2.36
CA TYR A 122 -13.11 -0.69 2.82
C TYR A 122 -12.29 0.43 2.16
N ARG A 123 -12.43 0.62 0.85
CA ARG A 123 -11.79 1.71 0.12
C ARG A 123 -12.17 3.08 0.70
N ARG A 124 -13.45 3.29 1.01
CA ARG A 124 -13.91 4.54 1.62
C ARG A 124 -13.25 4.80 2.98
N LEU A 125 -13.08 3.76 3.79
CA LEU A 125 -12.39 3.87 5.08
C LEU A 125 -10.90 4.20 4.88
N LEU A 126 -10.23 3.57 3.91
CA LEU A 126 -8.84 3.92 3.56
C LEU A 126 -8.73 5.39 3.09
N GLU A 127 -9.65 5.85 2.24
CA GLU A 127 -9.68 7.25 1.77
C GLU A 127 -9.92 8.24 2.92
N GLN A 128 -10.67 7.84 3.95
CA GLN A 128 -10.93 8.65 5.14
C GLN A 128 -9.70 8.75 6.05
N VAL A 129 -9.00 7.63 6.31
CA VAL A 129 -7.84 7.61 7.22
C VAL A 129 -6.53 8.02 6.54
N ARG A 130 -6.48 7.98 5.21
CA ARG A 130 -5.33 8.36 4.36
C ARG A 130 -4.01 7.76 4.85
N PRO A 131 -3.79 6.45 4.65
CA PRO A 131 -2.52 5.81 4.97
C PRO A 131 -1.35 6.54 4.31
N ALA A 132 -0.23 6.60 5.02
CA ALA A 132 1.00 7.19 4.51
C ALA A 132 1.56 6.45 3.27
N PRO A 133 1.55 5.10 3.17
CA PRO A 133 1.88 4.42 1.92
C PRO A 133 0.66 4.36 0.99
N ASN A 134 0.95 4.21 -0.31
CA ASN A 134 -0.05 3.77 -1.28
C ASN A 134 -0.48 2.32 -0.96
N VAL A 135 -1.74 1.98 -1.24
CA VAL A 135 -2.29 0.67 -0.93
C VAL A 135 -2.96 0.06 -2.16
N MET A 136 -2.54 -1.16 -2.51
CA MET A 136 -3.19 -2.00 -3.50
C MET A 136 -3.74 -3.26 -2.81
N LEU A 137 -5.02 -3.57 -3.03
CA LEU A 137 -5.70 -4.69 -2.41
C LEU A 137 -5.83 -5.88 -3.37
N LEU A 138 -5.35 -7.04 -2.95
CA LEU A 138 -5.78 -8.33 -3.48
C LEU A 138 -7.02 -8.84 -2.71
N ILE A 139 -7.87 -9.63 -3.36
CA ILE A 139 -9.02 -10.25 -2.69
C ILE A 139 -8.70 -11.70 -2.34
N GLY A 140 -8.70 -12.00 -1.04
CA GLY A 140 -8.36 -13.30 -0.52
C GLY A 140 -9.38 -14.37 -0.88
N HIS A 141 -8.97 -15.40 -1.63
CA HIS A 141 -9.86 -16.51 -1.98
C HIS A 141 -10.41 -17.26 -0.74
N GLY A 142 -9.60 -17.40 0.31
CA GLY A 142 -10.02 -17.98 1.59
C GLY A 142 -11.17 -17.20 2.23
N LYS A 143 -11.17 -15.87 2.12
CA LYS A 143 -12.28 -15.03 2.59
C LYS A 143 -13.56 -15.24 1.79
N LEU A 144 -13.46 -15.33 0.46
CA LEU A 144 -14.60 -15.63 -0.41
C LEU A 144 -15.23 -16.99 -0.08
N ARG A 145 -14.38 -18.02 0.09
CA ARG A 145 -14.82 -19.35 0.49
C ARG A 145 -15.50 -19.34 1.85
N ALA A 146 -14.87 -18.69 2.83
CA ALA A 146 -15.39 -18.59 4.17
C ALA A 146 -16.78 -17.92 4.14
N TRP A 147 -16.94 -16.81 3.41
CA TRP A 147 -18.23 -16.13 3.24
C TRP A 147 -19.32 -17.07 2.70
N VAL A 148 -19.05 -17.79 1.62
CA VAL A 148 -20.08 -18.55 0.89
C VAL A 148 -20.32 -19.94 1.48
N MET A 149 -19.27 -20.58 1.98
CA MET A 149 -19.25 -22.01 2.31
C MET A 149 -18.90 -22.29 3.77
N GLY A 150 -18.53 -21.27 4.54
CA GLY A 150 -17.85 -21.44 5.82
C GLY A 150 -16.45 -22.06 5.67
N TYR A 151 -15.90 -22.58 6.76
CA TYR A 151 -14.60 -23.25 6.80
C TYR A 151 -14.66 -24.73 6.39
N GLN A 152 -15.58 -25.09 5.50
CA GLN A 152 -15.78 -26.47 5.09
C GLN A 152 -14.63 -26.95 4.17
N ALA A 153 -13.98 -28.04 4.57
CA ALA A 153 -12.89 -28.68 3.83
C ALA A 153 -13.42 -29.58 2.69
N ARG A 154 -14.08 -28.96 1.70
CA ARG A 154 -14.60 -29.63 0.50
C ARG A 154 -14.51 -28.75 -0.73
N SER A 155 -14.63 -29.35 -1.89
CA SER A 155 -14.76 -28.62 -3.15
C SER A 155 -16.01 -27.73 -3.17
N ALA A 156 -15.88 -26.55 -3.79
CA ALA A 156 -17.02 -25.65 -4.01
C ALA A 156 -17.93 -26.20 -5.11
N THR A 157 -19.24 -26.14 -4.92
CA THR A 157 -20.22 -26.44 -5.97
C THR A 157 -20.19 -25.35 -7.06
N ALA A 158 -20.86 -25.59 -8.18
CA ALA A 158 -20.97 -24.59 -9.24
C ALA A 158 -21.68 -23.31 -8.76
N ASP A 159 -22.71 -23.43 -7.91
CA ASP A 159 -23.42 -22.29 -7.34
C ASP A 159 -22.57 -21.51 -6.35
N GLU A 160 -21.79 -22.19 -5.52
CA GLU A 160 -20.89 -21.53 -4.57
C GLU A 160 -19.77 -20.77 -5.30
N ARG A 161 -19.23 -21.32 -6.40
CA ARG A 161 -18.27 -20.58 -7.24
C ARG A 161 -18.89 -19.32 -7.84
N ARG A 162 -20.13 -19.41 -8.32
CA ARG A 162 -20.88 -18.24 -8.82
C ARG A 162 -21.18 -17.23 -7.71
N ALA A 163 -21.44 -17.69 -6.49
CA ALA A 163 -21.64 -16.81 -5.34
C ALA A 163 -20.35 -16.10 -4.94
N MET A 164 -19.20 -16.79 -4.91
CA MET A 164 -17.89 -16.19 -4.66
C MET A 164 -17.53 -15.13 -5.71
N ALA A 165 -17.79 -15.40 -6.99
CA ALA A 165 -17.52 -14.45 -8.06
C ALA A 165 -18.37 -13.17 -7.98
N ARG A 166 -19.57 -13.24 -7.37
CA ARG A 166 -20.45 -12.07 -7.16
C ARG A 166 -19.98 -11.13 -6.04
N LEU A 167 -18.97 -11.52 -5.27
CA LEU A 167 -18.38 -10.71 -4.21
C LEU A 167 -17.16 -9.89 -4.69
N LEU A 168 -16.74 -10.09 -5.94
CA LEU A 168 -15.69 -9.33 -6.63
C LEU A 168 -16.30 -8.14 -7.35
#